data_AF-A0A2G9T722-F1
#
_entry.id   AF-A0A2G9T722-F1
#
_cell.length_a   1.000
_cell.length_b   1.000
_cell.length_c   1.000
_cell.angle_alpha   90.00
_cell.angle_beta   90.00
_cell.angle_gamma   90.00
#
_symmetry.space_group_name_H-M   'P 1'
#
loop_
_entity.id
_entity.type
_entity.pdbx_description
1 polymer ?
#
loop_
_entity_poly.entity_id
_entity_poly.type
_entity_poly.pdbx_seq_one_letter_code
_entity_poly.pdbx_strand_id
1 'polypeptide(L)'
;WITEDVSHCSAQCGSGEKKQRVYCMKIEGGRQTITRDEDCDRASRPSERVTCFVDCSGRRWSYSEWSSCSQSCGSAGVSRRTVVCIDDHNRVVPDHLCMGEAKEVAEKECNRFPCPRWVYGHWSE
;
A
#
# COMPACT_ATOMS: atom_id res chain seq x y z
N TRP A 1 -6.52 34.68 -6.88
CA TRP A 1 -6.21 33.42 -7.57
C TRP A 1 -7.39 32.48 -7.45
N ILE A 2 -7.74 31.80 -8.53
CA ILE A 2 -8.67 30.67 -8.53
C ILE A 2 -7.92 29.44 -9.04
N THR A 3 -8.34 28.26 -8.62
CA THR A 3 -7.71 27.02 -9.06
C THR A 3 -8.71 26.08 -9.70
N GLU A 4 -8.23 25.30 -10.67
CA GLU A 4 -8.99 24.30 -11.40
C GLU A 4 -8.18 23.01 -11.43
N ASP A 5 -8.77 21.91 -10.96
CA ASP A 5 -8.11 20.60 -11.01
C ASP A 5 -7.98 20.14 -12.47
N VAL A 6 -6.76 19.80 -12.88
CA VAL A 6 -6.48 19.32 -14.25
C VAL A 6 -5.94 17.90 -14.31
N SER A 7 -5.69 17.28 -13.16
CA SER A 7 -5.40 15.85 -13.06
C SER A 7 -6.15 15.22 -11.90
N HIS A 8 -6.38 13.91 -12.01
CA HIS A 8 -6.75 13.10 -10.86
C HIS A 8 -5.59 13.00 -9.86
N CYS A 9 -5.91 12.55 -8.65
CA CYS A 9 -4.90 12.22 -7.64
C CYS A 9 -3.98 11.11 -8.15
N SER A 10 -2.67 11.28 -7.98
CA SER A 10 -1.70 10.26 -8.35
C SER A 10 -1.81 8.99 -7.50
N ALA A 11 -2.38 9.09 -6.31
CA ALA A 11 -2.59 7.97 -5.40
C ALA A 11 -3.91 7.26 -5.72
N GLN A 12 -3.88 5.92 -5.74
CA GLN A 12 -5.09 5.09 -5.82
C GLN A 12 -5.87 5.07 -4.49
N CYS A 13 -5.15 5.19 -3.38
CA CYS A 13 -5.66 5.49 -2.05
C CYS A 13 -4.51 6.11 -1.23
N GLY A 14 -4.83 6.85 -0.17
CA GLY A 14 -3.87 7.52 0.70
C GLY A 14 -3.47 8.90 0.16
N SER A 15 -2.31 9.37 0.59
CA SER A 15 -1.76 10.65 0.16
C SER A 15 -1.12 10.56 -1.22
N GLY A 16 -1.44 11.52 -2.09
CA GLY A 16 -0.81 11.68 -3.39
C GLY A 16 -0.71 13.15 -3.78
N GLU A 17 -0.38 13.40 -5.04
CA GLU A 17 -0.38 14.74 -5.62
C GLU A 17 -1.35 14.80 -6.80
N LYS A 18 -2.00 15.96 -6.97
CA LYS A 18 -2.73 16.31 -8.18
C LYS A 18 -2.23 17.64 -8.72
N LYS A 19 -2.38 17.81 -10.03
CA LYS A 19 -2.08 19.06 -10.73
C LYS A 19 -3.33 19.91 -10.80
N GLN A 20 -3.17 21.19 -10.52
CA GLN A 20 -4.18 22.21 -10.71
C GLN A 20 -3.62 23.34 -11.59
N ARG A 21 -4.48 23.93 -12.41
CA ARG A 21 -4.19 25.22 -13.05
C ARG A 21 -4.55 26.34 -12.10
N VAL A 22 -3.79 27.41 -12.17
CA VAL A 22 -3.91 28.58 -11.31
C VAL A 22 -4.15 29.79 -12.22
N TYR A 23 -5.25 30.49 -12.01
CA TYR A 23 -5.62 31.67 -12.80
C TYR A 23 -5.78 32.89 -11.89
N CYS A 24 -5.36 34.06 -12.36
CA CYS A 24 -5.77 35.32 -11.75
C CYS A 24 -7.20 35.67 -12.19
N MET A 25 -8.04 36.11 -11.27
CA MET A 25 -9.44 36.47 -11.55
C MET A 25 -9.77 37.78 -10.85
N LYS A 26 -10.42 38.69 -11.58
CA LYS A 26 -10.95 39.95 -11.07
C LYS A 26 -12.48 39.89 -11.00
N ILE A 27 -13.06 40.55 -10.00
CA ILE A 27 -14.51 40.72 -9.88
C ILE A 27 -14.82 42.20 -10.11
N GLU A 28 -15.58 42.49 -11.16
CA GLU A 28 -16.05 43.85 -11.48
C GLU A 28 -17.56 43.84 -11.68
N GLY A 29 -18.28 44.69 -10.95
CA GLY A 29 -19.75 44.75 -11.04
C GLY A 29 -20.46 43.41 -10.77
N GLY A 30 -19.85 42.54 -9.97
CA GLY A 30 -20.36 41.18 -9.70
C GLY A 30 -19.97 40.12 -10.75
N ARG A 31 -19.31 40.49 -11.85
CA ARG A 31 -18.85 39.56 -12.88
C ARG A 31 -17.42 39.09 -12.63
N GLN A 32 -17.24 37.77 -12.62
CA GLN A 32 -15.93 37.12 -12.52
C GLN A 32 -15.26 37.01 -13.90
N THR A 33 -14.04 37.52 -14.04
CA THR A 33 -13.27 37.47 -15.30
C THR A 33 -11.82 37.05 -15.02
N ILE A 34 -11.32 36.05 -15.77
CA ILE A 34 -9.91 35.64 -15.72
C ILE A 34 -9.06 36.74 -16.35
N THR A 35 -7.97 37.12 -15.68
CA THR A 35 -7.05 38.19 -16.11
C THR A 35 -5.60 37.69 -16.06
N ARG A 36 -4.63 38.60 -16.28
CA ARG A 36 -3.20 38.29 -16.26
C ARG A 36 -2.71 38.04 -14.84
N ASP A 37 -1.72 37.16 -14.70
CA ASP A 37 -1.09 36.81 -13.41
C ASP A 37 -0.52 38.03 -12.65
N GLU A 38 -0.16 39.09 -13.37
CA GLU A 38 0.37 40.35 -12.82
C GLU A 38 -0.65 41.14 -12.01
N ASP A 39 -1.94 40.96 -12.28
CA ASP A 39 -3.01 41.68 -11.59
C ASP A 39 -3.31 41.09 -10.21
N CYS A 40 -2.74 39.91 -9.90
CA CYS A 40 -2.83 39.25 -8.61
C CYS A 40 -1.48 39.31 -7.87
N ASP A 41 -1.52 39.33 -6.54
CA ASP A 41 -0.30 39.26 -5.74
C ASP A 41 0.41 37.91 -5.92
N ARG A 42 1.62 37.95 -6.48
CA ARG A 42 2.46 36.76 -6.73
C ARG A 42 2.83 36.02 -5.45
N ALA A 43 2.95 36.69 -4.31
CA ALA A 43 3.27 36.03 -3.04
C ALA A 43 2.13 35.10 -2.57
N SER A 44 0.91 35.35 -3.03
CA SER A 44 -0.27 34.53 -2.74
C SER A 44 -0.60 33.48 -3.80
N ARG A 45 0.22 33.34 -4.87
CA ARG A 45 -0.03 32.39 -5.97
C ARG A 45 0.03 30.95 -5.46
N PRO A 46 -1.08 30.18 -5.54
CA PRO A 46 -1.07 28.76 -5.16
C PRO A 46 -0.09 27.93 -5.99
N SER A 47 0.35 26.79 -5.43
CA SER A 47 1.15 25.81 -6.15
C SER A 47 0.32 25.12 -7.24
N GLU A 48 0.92 24.84 -8.40
CA GLU A 48 0.30 24.04 -9.47
C GLU A 48 0.22 22.54 -9.11
N ARG A 49 0.91 22.11 -8.05
CA ARG A 49 0.82 20.76 -7.47
C ARG A 49 0.34 20.86 -6.04
N VAL A 50 -0.71 20.12 -5.71
CA VAL A 50 -1.27 20.06 -4.37
C VAL A 50 -1.43 18.63 -3.92
N THR A 51 -1.29 18.43 -2.61
CA THR A 51 -1.56 17.15 -1.98
C THR A 51 -3.05 16.82 -2.10
N CYS A 52 -3.34 15.57 -2.39
CA CYS A 52 -4.68 14.99 -2.37
C CYS A 52 -4.70 13.77 -1.46
N PHE A 53 -5.89 13.43 -0.97
CA PHE A 53 -6.12 12.23 -0.18
C PHE A 53 -7.26 11.43 -0.81
N VAL A 54 -7.05 10.13 -0.98
CA VAL A 54 -8.07 9.19 -1.44
C VAL A 54 -8.30 8.17 -0.34
N ASP A 55 -9.55 7.88 0.00
CA ASP A 55 -9.85 6.97 1.11
C ASP A 55 -9.30 5.55 0.86
N CYS A 56 -8.50 5.05 1.82
CA CYS A 56 -7.94 3.68 1.84
C CYS A 56 -8.83 2.66 2.59
N SER A 57 -10.02 3.04 3.04
CA SER A 57 -10.94 2.12 3.70
C SER A 57 -11.21 0.88 2.84
N GLY A 58 -11.33 -0.29 3.47
CA GLY A 58 -11.60 -1.56 2.79
C GLY A 58 -10.38 -2.32 2.26
N ARG A 59 -9.16 -1.77 2.40
CA ARG A 59 -7.92 -2.52 2.10
C ARG A 59 -7.49 -3.32 3.32
N ARG A 60 -7.09 -4.57 3.10
CA ARG A 60 -6.67 -5.47 4.18
C ARG A 60 -5.62 -6.47 3.71
N TRP A 61 -4.86 -7.00 4.65
CA TRP A 61 -4.03 -8.16 4.40
C TRP A 61 -4.88 -9.41 4.18
N SER A 62 -4.58 -10.14 3.11
CA SER A 62 -5.11 -11.47 2.83
C SER A 62 -3.99 -12.49 2.93
N TYR A 63 -4.30 -13.64 3.51
CA TYR A 63 -3.35 -14.68 3.85
C TYR A 63 -3.75 -15.96 3.13
N SER A 64 -2.78 -16.63 2.50
CA SER A 64 -3.00 -17.99 2.03
C SER A 64 -3.06 -18.97 3.20
N GLU A 65 -3.44 -20.21 2.89
CA GLU A 65 -3.16 -21.34 3.76
C GLU A 65 -1.66 -21.49 4.01
N TRP A 66 -1.34 -22.07 5.16
CA TRP A 66 0.04 -22.42 5.53
C TRP A 66 0.56 -23.54 4.62
N SER A 67 1.81 -23.39 4.18
CA SER A 67 2.54 -24.46 3.50
C SER A 67 2.75 -25.63 4.45
N SER A 68 2.96 -26.82 3.89
CA SER A 68 3.56 -27.92 4.62
C SER A 68 4.86 -27.49 5.29
N CYS A 69 5.18 -28.12 6.42
CA CYS A 69 6.42 -27.84 7.13
C CYS A 69 7.64 -28.20 6.28
N SER A 70 8.65 -27.35 6.25
CA SER A 70 9.88 -27.56 5.48
C SER A 70 10.68 -28.80 5.92
N GLN A 71 10.50 -29.22 7.18
CA GLN A 71 11.10 -30.44 7.72
C GLN A 71 10.02 -31.31 8.34
N SER A 72 10.10 -32.61 8.09
CA SER A 72 9.19 -33.60 8.66
C SER A 72 9.64 -34.10 10.04
N CYS A 73 10.77 -33.63 10.57
CA CYS A 73 11.28 -33.92 11.90
C CYS A 73 12.37 -32.88 12.26
N GLY A 74 12.88 -32.90 13.48
CA GLY A 74 13.84 -31.91 13.99
C GLY A 74 13.13 -30.78 14.71
N SER A 75 13.82 -29.65 14.88
CA SER A 75 13.28 -28.41 15.48
C SER A 75 13.45 -27.18 14.59
N ALA A 76 14.02 -27.35 13.40
CA ALA A 76 14.29 -26.27 12.44
C ALA A 76 13.24 -26.23 11.30
N GLY A 77 12.12 -26.93 11.48
CA GLY A 77 11.01 -26.92 10.53
C GLY A 77 10.31 -25.55 10.51
N VAL A 78 9.99 -25.09 9.31
CA VAL A 78 9.35 -23.79 9.08
C VAL A 78 8.20 -23.95 8.09
N SER A 79 7.06 -23.34 8.40
CA SER A 79 5.89 -23.24 7.53
C SER A 79 5.71 -21.78 7.13
N ARG A 80 5.37 -21.55 5.86
CA ARG A 80 5.23 -20.22 5.26
C ARG A 80 3.83 -20.06 4.69
N ARG A 81 3.32 -18.84 4.68
CA ARG A 81 2.12 -18.47 3.92
C ARG A 81 2.38 -17.20 3.13
N THR A 82 1.67 -17.05 2.03
CA THR A 82 1.73 -15.83 1.23
C THR A 82 0.82 -14.79 1.86
N VAL A 83 1.30 -13.55 1.91
CA VAL A 83 0.56 -12.39 2.43
C VAL A 83 0.50 -11.34 1.34
N VAL A 84 -0.70 -10.93 0.96
CA VAL A 84 -0.94 -9.92 -0.08
C VAL A 84 -1.90 -8.86 0.42
N CYS A 85 -1.72 -7.61 -0.01
CA CYS A 85 -2.70 -6.56 0.22
C CYS A 85 -3.82 -6.68 -0.82
N ILE A 86 -5.08 -6.64 -0.39
CA ILE A 86 -6.24 -6.66 -1.27
C ILE A 86 -7.17 -5.49 -1.02
N ASP A 87 -7.92 -5.09 -2.05
CA ASP A 87 -9.01 -4.12 -1.94
C ASP A 87 -10.35 -4.77 -1.55
N ASP A 88 -11.38 -3.94 -1.45
CA ASP A 88 -12.77 -4.29 -1.17
C ASP A 88 -13.39 -5.27 -2.19
N HIS A 89 -12.83 -5.33 -3.40
CA HIS A 89 -13.20 -6.26 -4.46
C HIS A 89 -12.31 -7.52 -4.48
N ASN A 90 -11.52 -7.76 -3.43
CA ASN A 90 -10.54 -8.84 -3.31
C ASN A 90 -9.45 -8.86 -4.40
N ARG A 91 -9.15 -7.72 -5.03
CA ARG A 91 -8.05 -7.62 -6.01
C ARG A 91 -6.75 -7.35 -5.30
N VAL A 92 -5.66 -7.97 -5.75
CA VAL A 92 -4.32 -7.72 -5.21
C VAL A 92 -3.87 -6.31 -5.60
N VAL A 93 -3.46 -5.54 -4.60
CA VAL A 93 -2.96 -4.18 -4.73
C VAL A 93 -1.58 -4.06 -4.06
N PRO A 94 -0.81 -2.98 -4.32
CA PRO A 94 0.51 -2.82 -3.71
C PRO A 94 0.48 -2.84 -2.16
N ASP A 95 1.46 -3.52 -1.56
CA ASP A 95 1.57 -3.72 -0.10
C ASP A 95 1.51 -2.43 0.73
N HIS A 96 2.04 -1.31 0.20
CA HIS A 96 2.04 -0.03 0.91
C HIS A 96 0.65 0.52 1.22
N LEU A 97 -0.38 0.06 0.51
CA LEU A 97 -1.77 0.45 0.75
C LEU A 97 -2.38 -0.24 1.98
N CYS A 98 -1.76 -1.32 2.48
CA CYS A 98 -2.15 -2.01 3.72
C CYS A 98 -1.16 -1.76 4.87
N MET A 99 -0.14 -0.91 4.70
CA MET A 99 0.89 -0.68 5.74
C MET A 99 0.35 -0.04 7.03
N GLY A 100 -0.82 0.60 7.00
CA GLY A 100 -1.52 1.07 8.19
C GLY A 100 -2.23 -0.04 8.98
N GLU A 101 -2.40 -1.22 8.38
CA GLU A 101 -3.03 -2.39 8.99
C GLU A 101 -1.97 -3.32 9.60
N ALA A 102 -2.33 -3.97 10.72
CA ALA A 102 -1.46 -4.95 11.35
C ALA A 102 -1.21 -6.15 10.41
N LYS A 103 0.05 -6.40 10.06
CA LYS A 103 0.48 -7.55 9.26
C LYS A 103 0.82 -8.72 10.18
N GLU A 104 0.07 -9.81 10.07
CA GLU A 104 0.37 -11.04 10.79
C GLU A 104 1.61 -11.74 10.22
N VAL A 105 2.16 -12.68 10.99
CA VAL A 105 3.36 -13.44 10.61
C VAL A 105 3.14 -14.26 9.32
N ALA A 106 4.11 -14.15 8.40
CA ALA A 106 4.14 -14.92 7.16
C ALA A 106 4.92 -16.24 7.28
N GLU A 107 5.66 -16.41 8.39
CA GLU A 107 6.51 -17.55 8.67
C GLU A 107 6.33 -17.97 10.12
N LYS A 108 6.26 -19.28 10.37
CA LYS A 108 6.22 -19.84 11.72
C LYS A 108 7.01 -21.14 11.79
N GLU A 109 7.56 -21.44 12.97
CA GLU A 109 8.17 -22.73 13.24
C GLU A 109 7.10 -23.85 13.29
N CYS A 110 7.49 -25.03 12.84
CA CYS A 110 6.65 -26.24 12.85
C CYS A 110 7.52 -27.48 13.05
N ASN A 111 6.89 -28.58 13.49
CA ASN A 111 7.53 -29.88 13.74
C ASN A 111 8.74 -29.79 14.67
N ARG A 112 8.53 -30.10 15.96
CA ARG A 112 9.55 -30.09 17.01
C ARG A 112 9.82 -31.46 17.61
N PHE A 113 9.79 -32.51 16.80
CA PHE A 113 9.99 -33.89 17.26
C PHE A 113 11.30 -34.48 16.72
N PRO A 114 11.98 -35.37 17.47
CA PRO A 114 13.28 -35.90 17.06
C PRO A 114 13.23 -36.63 15.71
N CYS A 115 14.26 -36.42 14.89
CA CYS A 115 14.44 -37.21 13.68
C CYS A 115 14.85 -38.64 14.01
N PRO A 116 14.37 -39.63 13.23
CA PRO A 116 14.85 -40.99 13.35
C PRO A 116 16.36 -41.03 13.13
N ARG A 117 17.05 -41.86 13.92
CA ARG A 117 18.50 -42.06 13.80
C ARG A 117 18.73 -43.47 13.29
N TRP A 118 19.64 -43.60 12.33
CA TRP A 118 20.11 -44.92 11.91
C TRP A 118 20.79 -45.63 13.07
N VAL A 119 20.43 -46.88 13.27
CA VAL A 119 21.10 -47.80 14.19
C VAL A 119 21.63 -48.97 13.38
N TYR A 120 22.87 -49.36 13.66
CA TYR A 120 23.48 -50.53 13.01
C TYR A 120 22.93 -51.81 13.63
N GLY A 121 22.62 -52.80 12.79
CA GLY A 121 22.27 -54.15 13.24
C GLY A 121 23.50 -55.04 13.40
N HIS A 122 23.37 -56.15 14.13
CA HIS A 122 24.39 -57.20 14.15
C HIS A 122 24.44 -57.88 12.77
N TRP A 123 25.65 -58.05 12.22
CA TRP A 123 25.87 -58.80 11.00
C TRP A 123 25.56 -60.28 11.24
N SER A 124 24.74 -60.90 10.39
CA SER A 124 24.50 -62.36 10.41
C SER A 124 25.54 -63.08 9.56
N GLU A 125 26.08 -64.18 10.10
CA GLU A 125 26.96 -65.13 9.41
C GLU A 125 26.20 -66.05 8.46
#